data_AF-A0A1Y4SZ36-F1
#
_entry.id   AF-A0A1Y4SZ36-F1
#
_cell.length_a   1.000
_cell.length_b   1.000
_cell.length_c   1.000
_cell.angle_alpha   90.00
_cell.angle_beta   90.00
_cell.angle_gamma   90.00
#
_symmetry.space_group_name_H-M   'P 1'
#
loop_
_entity.id
_entity.type
_entity.pdbx_description
1 polymer ?
#
loop_
_entity_poly.entity_id
_entity_poly.type
_entity_poly.pdbx_seq_one_letter_code
_entity_poly.pdbx_strand_id
1 'polypeptide(L)'
;MSITTYIHKLREEKDISFRQLSIDSKISYGNIMDIKNGRIAYPTDSILSKLSKYLNQPKEDILFDILKDDVDEDYSLTSLRYLCYLNTHNYTIAIKPNVPNHLRTGVMIFDGYAYKKRSGNTFTIVDSWSRIKKEHWSMLRVHFRTKLDRDSWTEVFINEDMYITNVLYFEIFRIETSGFENVKEVVITYDEKDHDVKYVEKFVPKKMTYKIKFVSL
;
A
#
# COMPACT_ATOMS: atom_id res chain seq x y z
N MET A 1 -1.54 -12.87 2.66
CA MET A 1 -1.21 -14.28 2.73
C MET A 1 0.29 -14.36 2.98
N SER A 2 0.76 -15.05 4.01
CA SER A 2 2.21 -15.30 4.07
C SER A 2 2.63 -16.11 2.84
N ILE A 3 3.89 -15.97 2.41
CA ILE A 3 4.46 -16.77 1.32
C ILE A 3 4.27 -18.28 1.55
N THR A 4 4.21 -18.71 2.81
CA THR A 4 3.85 -20.08 3.21
C THR A 4 2.51 -20.50 2.63
N THR A 5 1.46 -19.73 2.90
CA THR A 5 0.10 -20.07 2.45
C THR A 5 -0.01 -20.02 0.93
N TYR A 6 0.67 -19.07 0.27
CA TYR A 6 0.76 -19.03 -1.19
C TYR A 6 1.39 -20.31 -1.78
N ILE A 7 2.51 -20.77 -1.22
CA ILE A 7 3.19 -21.99 -1.68
C ILE A 7 2.34 -23.24 -1.44
N HIS A 8 1.57 -23.29 -0.35
CA HIS A 8 0.61 -24.37 -0.10
C HIS A 8 -0.51 -24.39 -1.16
N LYS A 9 -1.15 -23.24 -1.41
CA LYS A 9 -2.18 -23.11 -2.46
C LYS A 9 -1.63 -23.51 -3.83
N LEU A 10 -0.47 -22.99 -4.21
CA LEU A 10 0.16 -23.31 -5.49
C LEU A 10 0.45 -24.81 -5.64
N ARG A 11 0.88 -25.47 -4.57
CA ARG A 11 1.12 -26.93 -4.54
C ARG A 11 -0.17 -27.72 -4.76
N GLU A 12 -1.27 -27.28 -4.14
CA GLU A 12 -2.59 -27.91 -4.26
C GLU A 12 -3.20 -27.69 -5.64
N GLU A 13 -3.15 -26.46 -6.16
CA GLU A 13 -3.66 -26.10 -7.49
C GLU A 13 -2.96 -26.85 -8.63
N LYS A 14 -1.67 -27.14 -8.48
CA LYS A 14 -0.88 -27.89 -9.47
C LYS A 14 -0.92 -29.41 -9.26
N ASP A 15 -1.50 -29.89 -8.16
CA ASP A 15 -1.51 -31.29 -7.74
C ASP A 15 -0.11 -31.95 -7.78
N ILE A 16 0.89 -31.27 -7.20
CA ILE A 16 2.28 -31.75 -7.17
C ILE A 16 2.79 -31.93 -5.74
N SER A 17 3.96 -32.57 -5.56
CA SER A 17 4.63 -32.59 -4.25
C SER A 17 5.51 -31.35 -4.06
N PHE A 18 5.86 -31.00 -2.82
CA PHE A 18 6.86 -29.94 -2.56
C PHE A 18 8.23 -30.23 -3.21
N ARG A 19 8.58 -31.51 -3.34
CA ARG A 19 9.81 -31.91 -4.05
C ARG A 19 9.71 -31.61 -5.54
N GLN A 20 8.57 -31.93 -6.15
CA GLN A 20 8.33 -31.61 -7.56
C GLN A 20 8.27 -30.09 -7.79
N LEU A 21 7.58 -29.35 -6.91
CA LEU A 21 7.56 -27.88 -6.95
C LEU A 21 8.98 -27.29 -6.89
N SER A 22 9.85 -27.85 -6.05
CA SER A 22 11.26 -27.44 -5.99
C SER A 22 12.00 -27.66 -7.31
N ILE A 23 11.78 -28.81 -7.96
CA ILE A 23 12.38 -29.14 -9.26
C ILE A 23 11.88 -28.19 -10.35
N ASP A 24 10.56 -28.05 -10.48
CA ASP A 24 9.94 -27.30 -11.57
C ASP A 24 10.19 -25.79 -11.44
N SER A 25 10.06 -25.24 -10.22
CA SER A 25 10.32 -23.83 -9.95
C SER A 25 11.81 -23.48 -9.85
N LYS A 26 12.69 -24.48 -9.78
CA LYS A 26 14.13 -24.34 -9.52
C LYS A 26 14.44 -23.63 -8.20
N ILE A 27 13.50 -23.57 -7.26
CA ILE A 27 13.73 -23.15 -5.87
C ILE A 27 14.33 -24.33 -5.11
N SER A 28 15.38 -24.11 -4.31
CA SER A 28 15.99 -25.22 -3.57
C SER A 28 14.97 -25.87 -2.65
N TYR A 29 15.05 -27.19 -2.50
CA TYR A 29 14.13 -27.92 -1.63
C TYR A 29 14.21 -27.44 -0.18
N GLY A 30 15.40 -27.06 0.28
CA GLY A 30 15.62 -26.40 1.56
C GLY A 30 14.78 -25.12 1.71
N ASN A 31 14.84 -24.21 0.72
CA ASN A 31 14.04 -22.98 0.77
C ASN A 31 12.54 -23.27 0.71
N ILE A 32 12.08 -24.25 -0.08
CA ILE A 32 10.67 -24.67 -0.08
C ILE A 32 10.25 -25.15 1.30
N MET A 33 11.09 -25.94 1.98
CA MET A 33 10.81 -26.41 3.33
C MET A 33 10.86 -25.29 4.38
N ASP A 34 11.79 -24.35 4.25
CA ASP A 34 11.86 -23.19 5.14
C ASP A 34 10.66 -22.26 4.95
N ILE A 35 10.16 -22.07 3.72
CA ILE A 35 8.90 -21.35 3.45
C ILE A 35 7.72 -22.10 4.05
N LYS A 36 7.60 -23.41 3.78
CA LYS A 36 6.53 -24.28 4.30
C LYS A 36 6.45 -24.21 5.83
N ASN A 37 7.60 -24.22 6.50
CA ASN A 37 7.69 -24.19 7.96
C ASN A 37 7.67 -22.77 8.54
N GLY A 38 7.43 -21.73 7.72
CA GLY A 38 7.33 -20.34 8.17
C GLY A 38 8.65 -19.68 8.58
N ARG A 39 9.81 -20.30 8.29
CA ARG A 39 11.13 -19.71 8.57
C ARG A 39 11.50 -18.60 7.60
N ILE A 40 10.95 -18.64 6.39
CA ILE A 40 10.99 -17.53 5.43
C ILE A 40 9.61 -16.86 5.43
N ALA A 41 9.50 -15.71 6.07
CA ALA A 41 8.24 -14.97 6.19
C ALA A 41 7.93 -14.09 4.98
N TYR A 42 8.95 -13.65 4.23
CA TYR A 42 8.81 -12.74 3.09
C TYR A 42 9.61 -13.26 1.88
N PRO A 43 9.07 -13.19 0.65
CA PRO A 43 9.77 -13.67 -0.54
C PRO A 43 11.00 -12.82 -0.88
N THR A 44 12.14 -13.48 -1.06
CA THR A 44 13.33 -12.81 -1.60
C THR A 44 13.17 -12.58 -3.11
N ASP A 45 13.92 -11.62 -3.67
CA ASP A 45 13.89 -11.37 -5.12
C ASP A 45 14.30 -12.61 -5.95
N SER A 46 15.19 -13.46 -5.40
CA SER A 46 15.55 -14.74 -6.01
C SER A 46 14.36 -15.70 -6.07
N ILE A 47 13.58 -15.79 -4.98
CA ILE A 47 12.37 -16.62 -4.93
C ILE A 47 11.32 -16.07 -5.91
N LEU A 48 11.04 -14.76 -5.89
CA LEU A 48 10.09 -14.14 -6.82
C LEU A 48 10.49 -14.35 -8.28
N SER A 49 11.77 -14.20 -8.61
CA SER A 49 12.27 -14.39 -9.98
C SER A 49 12.11 -15.83 -10.47
N LYS A 50 12.23 -16.81 -9.57
CA LYS A 50 12.04 -18.23 -9.87
C LYS A 50 10.57 -18.58 -10.05
N LEU A 51 9.71 -18.09 -9.15
CA LEU A 51 8.25 -18.24 -9.28
C LEU A 51 7.73 -17.57 -10.55
N SER A 52 8.20 -16.36 -10.86
CA SER A 52 7.83 -15.61 -12.08
C SER A 52 8.12 -16.41 -13.35
N LYS A 53 9.30 -17.03 -13.44
CA LYS A 53 9.66 -17.90 -14.58
C LYS A 53 8.82 -19.17 -14.63
N TYR A 54 8.53 -19.77 -13.48
CA TYR A 54 7.76 -21.00 -13.39
C TYR A 54 6.29 -20.81 -13.78
N LEU A 55 5.69 -19.71 -13.30
CA LEU A 55 4.27 -19.40 -13.51
C LEU A 55 4.02 -18.61 -14.79
N ASN A 56 5.09 -18.12 -15.45
CA ASN A 56 5.00 -17.18 -16.57
C ASN A 56 4.16 -15.94 -16.22
N GLN A 57 4.40 -15.40 -15.02
CA GLN A 57 3.70 -14.24 -14.47
C GLN A 57 4.69 -13.17 -14.00
N PRO A 58 4.34 -11.88 -14.05
CA PRO A 58 5.16 -10.82 -13.48
C PRO A 58 5.43 -11.04 -11.99
N LYS A 59 6.63 -10.65 -11.52
CA LYS A 59 6.98 -10.70 -10.08
C LYS A 59 5.99 -9.90 -9.22
N GLU A 60 5.45 -8.82 -9.77
CA GLU A 60 4.54 -7.89 -9.11
C GLU A 60 3.20 -8.56 -8.81
N ASP A 61 2.64 -9.30 -9.77
CA ASP A 61 1.39 -10.02 -9.59
C ASP A 61 1.53 -11.18 -8.59
N ILE A 62 2.64 -11.91 -8.65
CA ILE A 62 2.94 -12.97 -7.67
C ILE A 62 3.08 -12.38 -6.27
N LEU A 63 3.79 -11.26 -6.14
CA LEU A 63 3.94 -10.59 -4.84
C LEU A 63 2.61 -10.04 -4.34
N PHE A 64 1.78 -9.49 -5.22
CA PHE A 64 0.43 -9.05 -4.89
C PHE A 64 -0.42 -10.22 -4.40
N ASP A 65 -0.41 -11.37 -5.09
CA ASP A 65 -1.15 -12.55 -4.67
C ASP A 65 -0.68 -13.11 -3.33
N ILE A 66 0.61 -13.03 -3.05
CA ILE A 66 1.14 -13.31 -1.70
C ILE A 66 0.52 -12.29 -0.72
N LEU A 67 0.69 -11.00 -0.93
CA LEU A 67 0.35 -10.02 0.12
C LEU A 67 -1.15 -9.73 0.27
N LYS A 68 -2.00 -10.02 -0.73
CA LYS A 68 -3.43 -9.60 -0.72
C LYS A 68 -4.26 -10.17 0.41
N ASP A 69 -4.00 -11.40 0.89
CA ASP A 69 -4.75 -11.93 2.04
C ASP A 69 -4.18 -11.44 3.40
N ASP A 70 -3.10 -10.63 3.43
CA ASP A 70 -2.53 -10.06 4.67
C ASP A 70 -3.09 -8.66 4.97
N VAL A 71 -3.93 -8.14 4.08
CA VAL A 71 -4.59 -6.85 4.23
C VAL A 71 -6.09 -7.04 4.49
N ASP A 72 -6.68 -6.14 5.27
CA ASP A 72 -8.11 -6.19 5.58
C ASP A 72 -8.95 -5.77 4.36
N GLU A 73 -10.25 -6.07 4.38
CA GLU A 73 -11.20 -5.70 3.31
C GLU A 73 -11.22 -4.18 3.01
N ASP A 74 -10.91 -3.37 4.01
CA ASP A 74 -10.86 -1.90 3.92
C ASP A 74 -9.55 -1.36 3.31
N TYR A 75 -8.55 -2.21 3.04
CA TYR A 75 -7.25 -1.79 2.51
C TYR A 75 -7.32 -1.53 0.99
N SER A 76 -6.63 -0.48 0.52
CA SER A 76 -6.58 -0.19 -0.91
C SER A 76 -5.74 -1.20 -1.68
N LEU A 77 -6.41 -2.04 -2.49
CA LEU A 77 -5.72 -2.95 -3.41
C LEU A 77 -4.87 -2.20 -4.45
N THR A 78 -5.24 -0.97 -4.82
CA THR A 78 -4.43 -0.10 -5.68
C THR A 78 -3.11 0.29 -5.00
N SER A 79 -3.16 0.66 -3.72
CA SER A 79 -1.96 0.91 -2.90
C SER A 79 -1.11 -0.35 -2.78
N LEU A 80 -1.73 -1.52 -2.57
CA LEU A 80 -1.01 -2.79 -2.51
C LEU A 80 -0.28 -3.09 -3.81
N ARG A 81 -0.96 -2.93 -4.97
CA ARG A 81 -0.35 -3.12 -6.29
C ARG A 81 0.84 -2.17 -6.49
N TYR A 82 0.69 -0.90 -6.11
CA TYR A 82 1.76 0.08 -6.24
C TYR A 82 2.97 -0.25 -5.35
N LEU A 83 2.74 -0.70 -4.12
CA LEU A 83 3.81 -1.16 -3.23
C LEU A 83 4.51 -2.41 -3.80
N CYS A 84 3.78 -3.35 -4.39
CA CYS A 84 4.37 -4.51 -5.06
C CYS A 84 5.26 -4.09 -6.24
N TYR A 85 4.80 -3.14 -7.06
CA TYR A 85 5.60 -2.51 -8.11
C TYR A 85 6.89 -1.87 -7.55
N LEU A 86 6.81 -1.12 -6.45
CA LEU A 86 8.01 -0.54 -5.84
C LEU A 86 8.98 -1.62 -5.36
N ASN A 87 8.50 -2.73 -4.78
CA ASN A 87 9.34 -3.81 -4.30
C ASN A 87 10.18 -4.45 -5.40
N THR A 88 9.56 -4.71 -6.57
CA THR A 88 10.24 -5.26 -7.76
C THR A 88 11.21 -4.27 -8.38
N HIS A 89 11.08 -2.97 -8.07
CA HIS A 89 11.94 -1.88 -8.51
C HIS A 89 12.95 -1.42 -7.44
N ASN A 90 13.48 -2.36 -6.64
CA ASN A 90 14.54 -2.16 -5.65
C ASN A 90 14.18 -1.31 -4.41
N TYR A 91 12.90 -1.21 -4.08
CA TYR A 91 12.47 -0.70 -2.79
C TYR A 91 12.26 -1.84 -1.78
N THR A 92 12.46 -1.54 -0.51
CA THR A 92 11.84 -2.28 0.59
C THR A 92 10.50 -1.61 0.86
N ILE A 93 9.48 -2.41 1.18
CA ILE A 93 8.13 -1.92 1.46
C ILE A 93 7.70 -2.35 2.86
N ALA A 94 6.81 -1.54 3.45
CA ALA A 94 6.05 -1.89 4.63
C ALA A 94 4.57 -1.62 4.33
N ILE A 95 3.72 -2.60 4.63
CA ILE A 95 2.28 -2.52 4.46
C ILE A 95 1.66 -2.24 5.83
N LYS A 96 0.66 -1.35 5.87
CA LYS A 96 -0.07 -0.95 7.07
C LYS A 96 0.85 -0.65 8.27
N PRO A 97 1.85 0.24 8.10
CA PRO A 97 2.77 0.59 9.16
C PRO A 97 2.01 1.23 10.34
N ASN A 98 2.36 0.81 11.55
CA ASN A 98 1.93 1.49 12.77
C ASN A 98 2.86 2.68 13.01
N VAL A 99 2.44 3.86 12.57
CA VAL A 99 3.21 5.09 12.77
C VAL A 99 2.71 5.80 14.03
N PRO A 100 3.57 6.16 14.99
CA PRO A 100 3.15 6.92 16.16
C PRO A 100 2.39 8.18 15.75
N ASN A 101 1.21 8.40 16.33
CA ASN A 101 0.48 9.65 16.11
C ASN A 101 0.93 10.68 17.15
N HIS A 102 1.69 11.69 16.74
CA HIS A 102 2.16 12.72 17.66
C HIS A 102 1.08 13.77 18.02
N LEU A 103 -0.08 13.72 17.36
CA LEU A 103 -1.19 14.68 17.54
C LEU A 103 -2.33 14.14 18.42
N ARG A 104 -2.41 12.82 18.61
CA ARG A 104 -3.42 12.14 19.43
C ARG A 104 -2.77 11.03 20.25
N THR A 105 -3.40 10.60 21.34
CA THR A 105 -3.12 9.27 21.90
C THR A 105 -3.58 8.20 20.90
N GLY A 106 -2.66 7.64 20.11
CA GLY A 106 -2.99 6.60 19.13
C GLY A 106 -1.93 6.36 18.06
N VAL A 107 -2.33 5.66 16.99
CA VAL A 107 -1.50 5.30 15.85
C VAL A 107 -2.05 5.98 14.60
N MET A 108 -1.16 6.57 13.80
CA MET A 108 -1.44 7.03 12.45
C MET A 108 -1.18 5.87 11.50
N ILE A 109 -2.14 5.54 10.66
CA ILE A 109 -2.04 4.40 9.75
C ILE A 109 -1.82 4.96 8.34
N PHE A 110 -0.86 4.43 7.59
CA PHE A 110 -0.76 4.64 6.14
C PHE A 110 -1.11 3.34 5.42
N ASP A 111 -1.46 3.38 4.12
CA ASP A 111 -1.54 2.12 3.37
C ASP A 111 -0.15 1.46 3.34
N GLY A 112 0.90 2.23 3.13
CA GLY A 112 2.26 1.73 3.28
C GLY A 112 3.32 2.80 3.14
N TYR A 113 4.57 2.36 3.24
CA TYR A 113 5.71 3.15 2.80
C TYR A 113 6.72 2.27 2.10
N ALA A 114 7.60 2.92 1.35
CA ALA A 114 8.72 2.30 0.69
C ALA A 114 9.99 3.11 0.89
N TYR A 115 11.14 2.44 0.89
CA TYR A 115 12.45 3.10 0.91
C TYR A 115 13.43 2.31 0.03
N LYS A 116 14.38 3.01 -0.61
CA LYS A 116 15.36 2.33 -1.47
C LYS A 116 16.31 1.48 -0.63
N LYS A 117 16.48 0.21 -1.02
CA LYS A 117 17.33 -0.79 -0.33
C LYS A 117 18.78 -0.34 -0.05
N ARG A 118 19.31 0.61 -0.84
CA ARG A 118 20.69 1.11 -0.72
C ARG A 118 20.80 2.56 -0.22
N SER A 119 19.68 3.27 -0.06
CA SER A 119 19.67 4.67 0.35
C SER A 119 19.26 4.85 1.81
N GLY A 120 18.45 3.94 2.35
CA GLY A 120 18.04 3.85 3.77
C GLY A 120 17.20 5.00 4.33
N ASN A 121 17.51 6.24 3.92
CA ASN A 121 17.13 7.46 4.62
C ASN A 121 16.16 8.33 3.80
N THR A 122 15.49 7.78 2.79
CA THR A 122 14.45 8.52 2.07
C THR A 122 13.22 7.64 1.90
N PHE A 123 12.08 8.18 2.30
CA PHE A 123 10.80 7.48 2.30
C PHE A 123 9.91 7.97 1.16
N THR A 124 9.22 7.00 0.55
CA THR A 124 8.03 7.20 -0.27
C THR A 124 6.84 6.72 0.55
N ILE A 125 5.97 7.63 0.97
CA ILE A 125 4.71 7.27 1.64
C ILE A 125 3.68 6.92 0.57
N VAL A 126 2.88 5.88 0.82
CA VAL A 126 1.80 5.46 -0.08
C VAL A 126 0.51 5.46 0.72
N ASP A 127 -0.48 6.18 0.20
CA ASP A 127 -1.82 6.24 0.77
C ASP A 127 -2.86 6.25 -0.36
N SER A 128 -4.10 5.84 -0.09
CA SER A 128 -5.19 5.85 -1.06
C SER A 128 -6.15 6.98 -0.80
N TRP A 129 -6.61 7.59 -1.89
CA TRP A 129 -7.53 8.72 -1.84
C TRP A 129 -8.84 8.39 -1.09
N SER A 130 -9.37 7.19 -1.30
CA SER A 130 -10.57 6.70 -0.61
C SER A 130 -10.37 6.59 0.91
N ARG A 131 -9.21 6.12 1.36
CA ARG A 131 -8.88 5.99 2.78
C ARG A 131 -8.67 7.35 3.42
N ILE A 132 -7.95 8.27 2.75
CA ILE A 132 -7.77 9.65 3.21
C ILE A 132 -9.13 10.30 3.43
N LYS A 133 -10.06 10.20 2.44
CA LYS A 133 -11.44 10.70 2.57
C LYS A 133 -12.17 10.08 3.77
N LYS A 134 -12.09 8.75 3.95
CA LYS A 134 -12.74 8.02 5.06
C LYS A 134 -12.20 8.47 6.43
N GLU A 135 -10.89 8.59 6.58
CA GLU A 135 -10.26 9.03 7.82
C GLU A 135 -10.56 10.49 8.14
N HIS A 136 -10.45 11.37 7.14
CA HIS A 136 -10.82 12.79 7.24
C HIS A 136 -12.27 12.95 7.72
N TRP A 137 -13.21 12.23 7.08
CA TRP A 137 -14.61 12.26 7.48
C TRP A 137 -14.82 11.73 8.91
N SER A 138 -14.11 10.66 9.30
CA SER A 138 -14.19 10.12 10.66
C SER A 138 -13.78 11.15 11.71
N MET A 139 -12.80 12.01 11.38
CA MET A 139 -12.37 13.10 12.26
C MET A 139 -13.41 14.20 12.37
N LEU A 140 -14.11 14.53 11.27
CA LEU A 140 -15.20 15.51 11.28
C LEU A 140 -16.46 15.02 11.99
N ARG A 141 -16.73 13.70 11.97
CA ARG A 141 -17.91 13.10 12.63
C ARG A 141 -17.99 13.32 14.14
N VAL A 142 -16.89 13.69 14.79
CA VAL A 142 -16.92 14.13 16.20
C VAL A 142 -17.86 15.34 16.38
N HIS A 143 -18.08 16.12 15.31
CA HIS A 143 -18.91 17.32 15.31
C HIS A 143 -20.18 17.21 14.44
N PHE A 144 -20.27 16.22 13.54
CA PHE A 144 -21.40 16.04 12.61
C PHE A 144 -21.88 14.58 12.57
N ARG A 145 -23.18 14.31 12.77
CA ARG A 145 -23.73 12.95 12.92
C ARG A 145 -24.01 12.21 11.60
N THR A 146 -23.60 12.74 10.44
CA THR A 146 -23.94 12.20 9.12
C THR A 146 -22.97 11.15 8.58
N LYS A 147 -23.51 10.15 7.86
CA LYS A 147 -22.71 9.12 7.19
C LYS A 147 -21.88 9.75 6.06
N LEU A 148 -20.78 9.13 5.62
CA LEU A 148 -20.03 9.58 4.44
C LEU A 148 -20.73 8.96 3.24
N ASP A 149 -21.41 9.78 2.44
CA ASP A 149 -21.93 9.42 1.13
C ASP A 149 -21.56 10.51 0.11
N ARG A 150 -22.10 10.41 -1.11
CA ARG A 150 -21.75 11.31 -2.21
C ARG A 150 -22.04 12.78 -1.88
N ASP A 151 -23.05 13.07 -1.05
CA ASP A 151 -23.57 14.42 -0.87
C ASP A 151 -23.37 14.95 0.56
N SER A 152 -23.02 14.09 1.53
CA SER A 152 -22.84 14.48 2.94
C SER A 152 -21.90 15.64 3.18
N TRP A 153 -20.89 15.83 2.33
CA TRP A 153 -19.93 16.92 2.48
C TRP A 153 -20.59 18.30 2.33
N THR A 154 -21.71 18.41 1.62
CA THR A 154 -22.43 19.67 1.40
C THR A 154 -23.00 20.28 2.69
N GLU A 155 -23.18 19.47 3.74
CA GLU A 155 -23.63 19.96 5.05
C GLU A 155 -22.53 20.68 5.83
N VAL A 156 -21.26 20.39 5.51
CA VAL A 156 -20.08 20.87 6.25
C VAL A 156 -19.28 21.87 5.42
N PHE A 157 -19.24 21.69 4.10
CA PHE A 157 -18.42 22.45 3.17
C PHE A 157 -19.27 23.24 2.20
N ILE A 158 -18.84 24.47 1.91
CA ILE A 158 -19.55 25.41 1.04
C ILE A 158 -19.65 24.86 -0.39
N ASN A 159 -18.64 24.13 -0.85
CA ASN A 159 -18.57 23.52 -2.17
C ASN A 159 -17.58 22.34 -2.18
N GLU A 160 -17.60 21.59 -3.29
CA GLU A 160 -16.77 20.39 -3.49
C GLU A 160 -15.27 20.73 -3.45
N ASP A 161 -14.88 21.87 -4.04
CA ASP A 161 -13.49 22.36 -4.03
C ASP A 161 -12.95 22.52 -2.61
N MET A 162 -13.76 23.10 -1.72
CA MET A 162 -13.38 23.31 -0.33
C MET A 162 -13.23 21.96 0.39
N TYR A 163 -14.13 21.01 0.15
CA TYR A 163 -14.03 19.66 0.70
C TYR A 163 -12.75 18.95 0.22
N ILE A 164 -12.56 18.87 -1.09
CA ILE A 164 -11.40 18.22 -1.72
C ILE A 164 -10.08 18.84 -1.22
N THR A 165 -10.02 20.16 -1.18
CA THR A 165 -8.86 20.88 -0.66
C THR A 165 -8.63 20.51 0.81
N ASN A 166 -9.69 20.50 1.63
CA ASN A 166 -9.56 20.15 3.04
C ASN A 166 -9.05 18.72 3.26
N VAL A 167 -9.51 17.75 2.46
CA VAL A 167 -9.02 16.36 2.47
C VAL A 167 -7.53 16.30 2.11
N LEU A 168 -7.10 17.01 1.07
CA LEU A 168 -5.68 17.06 0.67
C LEU A 168 -4.79 17.67 1.76
N TYR A 169 -5.23 18.79 2.35
CA TYR A 169 -4.47 19.45 3.42
C TYR A 169 -4.45 18.61 4.71
N PHE A 170 -5.50 17.84 4.97
CA PHE A 170 -5.50 16.85 6.06
C PHE A 170 -4.39 15.80 5.84
N GLU A 171 -4.21 15.30 4.62
CA GLU A 171 -3.14 14.34 4.33
C GLU A 171 -1.75 14.95 4.47
N ILE A 172 -1.55 16.15 3.92
CA ILE A 172 -0.29 16.91 4.08
C ILE A 172 0.06 17.07 5.56
N PHE A 173 -0.93 17.47 6.36
CA PHE A 173 -0.77 17.65 7.79
C PHE A 173 -0.42 16.33 8.51
N ARG A 174 -1.07 15.21 8.15
CA ARG A 174 -0.72 13.88 8.68
C ARG A 174 0.73 13.52 8.38
N ILE A 175 1.18 13.74 7.15
CA ILE A 175 2.54 13.41 6.73
C ILE A 175 3.56 14.25 7.50
N GLU A 176 3.33 15.55 7.64
CA GLU A 176 4.22 16.45 8.38
C GLU A 176 4.31 16.11 9.87
N THR A 177 3.32 15.40 10.41
CA THR A 177 3.22 15.04 11.83
C THR A 177 3.42 13.54 12.10
N SER A 178 3.71 12.76 11.05
CA SER A 178 3.90 11.31 11.10
C SER A 178 5.22 10.86 11.74
N GLY A 179 6.18 11.78 11.91
CA GLY A 179 7.53 11.42 12.38
C GLY A 179 8.40 10.72 11.33
N PHE A 180 7.93 10.56 10.08
CA PHE A 180 8.82 10.16 8.99
C PHE A 180 9.84 11.26 8.70
N GLU A 181 11.09 11.02 9.08
CA GLU A 181 12.21 11.88 8.69
C GLU A 181 12.56 11.65 7.21
N ASN A 182 12.81 12.71 6.45
CA ASN A 182 13.24 12.65 5.04
C ASN A 182 12.24 12.00 4.05
N VAL A 183 10.96 12.33 4.18
CA VAL A 183 9.97 12.04 3.13
C VAL A 183 10.40 12.75 1.84
N LYS A 184 10.55 11.99 0.75
CA LYS A 184 10.90 12.52 -0.57
C LYS A 184 9.69 12.61 -1.48
N GLU A 185 8.81 11.63 -1.36
CA GLU A 185 7.63 11.49 -2.21
C GLU A 185 6.47 10.93 -1.40
N VAL A 186 5.28 11.38 -1.76
CA VAL A 186 4.00 10.93 -1.25
C VAL A 186 3.20 10.52 -2.47
N VAL A 187 2.79 9.27 -2.51
CA VAL A 187 2.00 8.72 -3.60
C VAL A 187 0.59 8.47 -3.10
N ILE A 188 -0.34 9.23 -3.68
CA ILE A 188 -1.78 9.07 -3.46
C ILE A 188 -2.30 8.16 -4.58
N THR A 189 -2.64 6.92 -4.23
CA THR A 189 -3.28 6.00 -5.17
C THR A 189 -4.78 6.24 -5.25
N TYR A 190 -5.38 5.92 -6.38
CA TYR A 190 -6.82 6.10 -6.58
C TYR A 190 -7.40 5.09 -7.59
N ASP A 191 -8.69 4.81 -7.48
CA ASP A 191 -9.43 4.04 -8.48
C ASP A 191 -9.81 4.99 -9.63
N GLU A 192 -9.87 4.51 -10.88
CA GLU A 192 -10.31 5.33 -12.02
C GLU A 192 -11.72 5.93 -11.85
N LYS A 193 -12.53 5.34 -10.96
CA LYS A 193 -13.84 5.86 -10.54
C LYS A 193 -13.76 7.07 -9.62
N ASP A 194 -12.61 7.37 -9.02
CA ASP A 194 -12.37 8.58 -8.24
C ASP A 194 -12.16 9.79 -9.18
N HIS A 195 -13.28 10.32 -9.69
CA HIS A 195 -13.28 11.42 -10.67
C HIS A 195 -12.74 12.75 -10.11
N ASP A 196 -12.71 12.89 -8.79
CA ASP A 196 -12.23 14.06 -8.06
C ASP A 196 -10.69 14.20 -8.10
N VAL A 197 -9.94 13.13 -8.35
CA VAL A 197 -8.45 13.15 -8.25
C VAL A 197 -7.78 14.05 -9.28
N LYS A 198 -8.27 14.05 -10.52
CA LYS A 198 -7.78 14.98 -11.57
C LYS A 198 -7.99 16.45 -11.20
N TYR A 199 -8.95 16.71 -10.31
CA TYR A 199 -9.22 18.03 -9.79
C TYR A 199 -8.30 18.37 -8.61
N VAL A 200 -8.09 17.41 -7.70
CA VAL A 200 -7.19 17.53 -6.52
C VAL A 200 -5.78 17.95 -6.92
N GLU A 201 -5.25 17.42 -8.03
CA GLU A 201 -3.90 17.74 -8.53
C GLU A 201 -3.64 19.25 -8.68
N LYS A 202 -4.69 20.04 -8.97
CA LYS A 202 -4.59 21.50 -9.13
C LYS A 202 -4.36 22.25 -7.82
N PHE A 203 -4.71 21.63 -6.69
CA PHE A 203 -4.62 22.22 -5.35
C PHE A 203 -3.35 21.83 -4.60
N VAL A 204 -2.49 20.98 -5.19
CA VAL A 204 -1.21 20.60 -4.60
C VAL A 204 -0.34 21.85 -4.41
N PRO A 205 0.15 22.12 -3.18
CA PRO A 205 1.01 23.27 -2.93
C PRO A 205 2.28 23.22 -3.78
N LYS A 206 2.61 24.35 -4.44
CA LYS A 206 3.78 24.44 -5.33
C LYS A 206 5.12 24.34 -4.62
N LYS A 207 5.17 24.61 -3.32
CA LYS A 207 6.39 24.60 -2.49
C LYS A 207 6.19 23.66 -1.31
N MET A 208 6.79 22.48 -1.41
CA MET A 208 6.88 21.50 -0.32
C MET A 208 8.26 20.85 -0.32
N THR A 209 8.64 20.27 0.81
CA THR A 209 9.90 19.54 0.99
C THR A 209 9.89 18.18 0.28
N TYR A 210 8.70 17.67 -0.06
CA TYR A 210 8.46 16.42 -0.78
C TYR A 210 7.54 16.63 -1.99
N LYS A 211 7.53 15.67 -2.91
CA LYS A 211 6.62 15.65 -4.06
C LYS A 211 5.36 14.87 -3.72
N ILE A 212 4.19 15.38 -4.11
CA ILE A 212 2.95 14.59 -4.12
C ILE A 212 2.69 14.13 -5.55
N LYS A 213 2.44 12.83 -5.70
CA LYS A 213 2.12 12.19 -6.99
C LYS A 213 0.82 11.43 -6.86
N PHE A 214 -0.02 11.51 -7.88
CA PHE A 214 -1.23 10.72 -7.98
C PHE A 214 -1.02 9.56 -8.95
N VAL A 215 -1.44 8.35 -8.58
CA VAL A 215 -1.25 7.14 -9.39
C VAL A 215 -2.52 6.30 -9.42
N SER A 216 -3.03 6.02 -10.61
CA SER A 216 -3.97 4.91 -10.84
C SER A 216 -3.21 3.71 -11.40
N LEU A 217 -3.66 2.50 -11.07
CA LEU A 217 -3.11 1.22 -11.55
C LEU A 217 -4.23 0.29 -12.01
#